data_AF-A0A3C1DEX1-F1
#
_entry.id   AF-A0A3C1DEX1-F1
#
_cell.length_a   1.000
_cell.length_b   1.000
_cell.length_c   1.000
_cell.angle_alpha   90.00
_cell.angle_beta   90.00
_cell.angle_gamma   90.00
#
_symmetry.space_group_name_H-M   'P 1'
#
loop_
_entity.id
_entity.type
_entity.pdbx_description
1 polymer ?
#
loop_
_entity_poly.entity_id
_entity_poly.type
_entity_poly.pdbx_seq_one_letter_code
_entity_poly.pdbx_strand_id
1 'polypeptide(L)'
;MEKMRVGSRSASATLFAFAFAFAFALAFVPTLALAAQESGTDYTVAFKANTNVGTATLTVTGKGKYKGSASKTFAITKAKNTVASSKASVKKAFEAKALKKKAQTVALPKVAAKFGKATWSVKAKDKKKVLSLKGGKVRVKKGAKPGTYTMKLVASVKGTANYGGAATKAITVKVTVKK
;
A
#
# COMPACT_ATOMS: atom_id res chain seq x y z
N MET A 1 10.73 17.88 18.91
CA MET A 1 9.82 18.05 17.75
C MET A 1 9.14 16.70 17.53
N GLU A 2 7.85 16.58 17.88
CA GLU A 2 7.12 15.30 17.95
C GLU A 2 6.80 14.78 16.54
N LYS A 3 7.08 13.50 16.25
CA LYS A 3 6.85 12.88 14.93
C LYS A 3 5.71 11.85 15.04
N MET A 4 4.59 12.10 14.37
CA MET A 4 3.50 11.12 14.26
C MET A 4 3.47 10.44 12.88
N ARG A 5 3.15 9.14 12.87
CA ARG A 5 2.99 8.30 11.65
C ARG A 5 1.51 8.13 11.33
N VAL A 6 1.14 8.26 10.06
CA VAL A 6 -0.24 8.00 9.61
C VAL A 6 -0.55 6.50 9.71
N GLY A 7 -1.49 6.13 10.60
CA GLY A 7 -2.22 4.85 10.53
C GLY A 7 -1.73 3.66 11.39
N SER A 8 -1.07 3.84 12.53
CA SER A 8 -0.90 2.75 13.52
C SER A 8 -1.11 3.26 14.93
N ARG A 9 -2.00 2.56 15.64
CA ARG A 9 -2.48 2.85 17.00
C ARG A 9 -1.36 2.66 18.04
N SER A 10 -1.51 3.38 19.15
CA SER A 10 -0.82 3.28 20.45
C SER A 10 0.59 3.87 20.57
N ALA A 11 0.71 5.00 21.28
CA ALA A 11 1.49 5.11 22.52
C ALA A 11 1.35 6.54 23.12
N SER A 12 1.30 6.59 24.45
CA SER A 12 0.92 7.72 25.31
C SER A 12 1.71 9.03 25.12
N ALA A 13 0.97 10.13 25.13
CA ALA A 13 1.39 11.35 25.80
C ALA A 13 0.16 11.90 26.52
N THR A 14 0.15 11.78 27.84
CA THR A 14 -0.91 12.24 28.72
C THR A 14 -0.98 13.77 28.67
N LEU A 15 -2.02 14.31 28.04
CA LEU A 15 -2.71 15.49 28.56
C LEU A 15 -4.15 15.48 28.04
N PHE A 16 -5.06 15.07 28.94
CA PHE A 16 -6.50 15.22 28.94
C PHE A 16 -7.32 14.73 27.73
N ALA A 17 -8.33 13.92 28.06
CA ALA A 17 -9.23 13.22 27.17
C ALA A 17 -10.00 14.15 26.21
N PHE A 18 -10.21 13.71 24.98
CA PHE A 18 -11.56 13.53 24.45
C PHE A 18 -11.51 12.53 23.29
N ALA A 19 -12.53 11.68 23.23
CA ALA A 19 -12.66 10.59 22.29
C ALA A 19 -13.51 11.05 21.11
N PHE A 20 -13.07 10.82 19.86
CA PHE A 20 -14.02 10.54 18.79
C PHE A 20 -13.42 9.71 17.65
N ALA A 21 -14.15 8.65 17.31
CA ALA A 21 -13.95 7.80 16.15
C ALA A 21 -14.64 8.42 14.93
N PHE A 22 -14.04 8.40 13.74
CA PHE A 22 -14.84 8.17 12.54
C PHE A 22 -14.04 7.65 11.34
N ALA A 23 -14.77 6.91 10.51
CA ALA A 23 -14.33 5.96 9.51
C ALA A 23 -14.02 6.57 8.14
N PHE A 24 -13.44 5.70 7.31
CA PHE A 24 -13.08 5.81 5.90
C PHE A 24 -14.25 6.18 4.96
N ALA A 25 -14.04 7.05 3.95
CA ALA A 25 -14.47 6.89 2.54
C ALA A 25 -14.09 8.10 1.65
N LEU A 26 -13.89 7.83 0.36
CA LEU A 26 -13.54 8.77 -0.73
C LEU A 26 -14.56 9.91 -0.92
N ALA A 27 -14.09 11.13 -1.23
CA ALA A 27 -14.47 11.95 -2.41
C ALA A 27 -13.93 13.41 -2.30
N PHE A 28 -13.41 13.92 -3.43
CA PHE A 28 -13.34 15.31 -3.94
C PHE A 28 -13.41 16.56 -3.00
N VAL A 29 -12.33 17.38 -3.04
CA VAL A 29 -12.14 18.87 -3.17
C VAL A 29 -13.27 19.83 -2.66
N PRO A 30 -13.08 21.06 -2.09
CA PRO A 30 -11.92 22.00 -2.04
C PRO A 30 -11.56 22.57 -0.64
N THR A 31 -10.54 23.43 -0.67
CA THR A 31 -10.10 24.50 0.23
C THR A 31 -11.07 25.03 1.31
N LEU A 32 -10.46 25.50 2.41
CA LEU A 32 -10.96 26.23 3.59
C LEU A 32 -11.33 25.41 4.83
N ALA A 33 -11.05 26.04 5.96
CA ALA A 33 -10.92 25.50 7.31
C ALA A 33 -12.05 24.54 7.72
N LEU A 34 -11.68 23.41 8.31
CA LEU A 34 -12.60 22.63 9.15
C LEU A 34 -12.08 22.64 10.58
N ALA A 35 -12.63 23.53 11.39
CA ALA A 35 -12.47 23.52 12.83
C ALA A 35 -13.10 22.23 13.37
N ALA A 36 -12.26 21.28 13.78
CA ALA A 36 -12.69 20.22 14.68
C ALA A 36 -12.88 20.86 16.06
N GLN A 37 -14.05 21.42 16.29
CA GLN A 37 -14.42 22.05 17.55
C GLN A 37 -14.83 20.97 18.54
N GLU A 38 -13.85 20.35 19.22
CA GLU A 38 -14.13 19.74 20.52
C GLU A 38 -14.22 20.89 21.52
N SER A 39 -15.46 21.33 21.74
CA SER A 39 -15.78 22.43 22.64
C SER A 39 -15.63 21.98 24.09
N GLY A 40 -14.44 22.17 24.65
CA GLY A 40 -14.31 22.47 26.07
C GLY A 40 -14.69 23.92 26.31
N THR A 41 -15.43 24.21 27.39
CA THR A 41 -16.06 25.51 27.68
C THR A 41 -15.09 26.70 27.70
N ASP A 42 -13.78 26.45 27.85
CA ASP A 42 -12.75 27.47 28.07
C ASP A 42 -11.72 27.61 26.93
N TYR A 43 -11.77 26.80 25.87
CA TYR A 43 -10.83 26.90 24.75
C TYR A 43 -11.38 26.30 23.45
N THR A 44 -10.78 26.69 22.34
CA THR A 44 -11.04 26.15 21.00
C THR A 44 -9.77 25.63 20.39
N VAL A 45 -9.86 24.46 19.76
CA VAL A 45 -8.75 23.83 19.07
C VAL A 45 -9.03 23.85 17.57
N ALA A 46 -8.04 24.28 16.80
CA ALA A 46 -8.08 24.27 15.34
C ALA A 46 -6.87 23.54 14.77
N PHE A 47 -7.11 22.67 13.80
CA PHE A 47 -6.06 21.94 13.08
C PHE A 47 -6.00 22.44 11.63
N LYS A 48 -4.78 22.65 11.13
CA LYS A 48 -4.53 23.01 9.73
C LYS A 48 -3.57 22.00 9.10
N ALA A 49 -3.86 21.61 7.85
CA ALA A 49 -3.03 20.74 7.01
C ALA A 49 -2.73 19.34 7.61
N ASN A 50 -3.70 18.73 8.30
CA ASN A 50 -3.50 17.50 9.07
C ASN A 50 -3.77 16.17 8.30
N THR A 51 -3.95 16.21 6.97
CA THR A 51 -4.34 15.01 6.19
C THR A 51 -3.21 14.42 5.36
N ASN A 52 -2.32 15.26 4.86
CA ASN A 52 -1.22 14.87 3.98
C ASN A 52 0.12 15.01 4.70
N VAL A 53 1.14 14.33 4.17
CA VAL A 53 2.53 14.51 4.61
C VAL A 53 2.94 15.97 4.44
N GLY A 54 3.52 16.53 5.48
CA GLY A 54 3.86 17.94 5.56
C GLY A 54 3.87 18.44 7.00
N THR A 55 3.85 19.75 7.16
CA THR A 55 3.79 20.39 8.49
C THR A 55 2.34 20.73 8.79
N ALA A 56 1.79 20.13 9.84
CA ALA A 56 0.49 20.46 10.37
C ALA A 56 0.61 21.46 11.53
N THR A 57 -0.38 22.33 11.66
CA THR A 57 -0.43 23.34 12.72
C THR A 57 -1.63 23.08 13.62
N LEU A 58 -1.37 22.98 14.91
CA LEU A 58 -2.35 22.98 15.99
C LEU A 58 -2.42 24.40 16.56
N THR A 59 -3.59 25.00 16.59
CA THR A 59 -3.84 26.29 17.24
C THR A 59 -4.82 26.08 18.38
N VAL A 60 -4.44 26.49 19.58
CA VAL A 60 -5.30 26.50 20.77
C VAL A 60 -5.60 27.95 21.10
N THR A 61 -6.88 28.31 21.11
CA THR A 61 -7.33 29.67 21.45
C THR A 61 -8.16 29.58 22.72
N GLY A 62 -7.69 30.17 23.80
CA GLY A 62 -8.43 30.21 25.05
C GLY A 62 -9.59 31.22 24.97
N LYS A 63 -10.65 30.94 25.73
CA LYS A 63 -11.86 31.74 25.87
C LYS A 63 -11.98 32.22 27.32
N GLY A 64 -12.76 33.29 27.55
CA GLY A 64 -13.01 33.83 28.89
C GLY A 64 -11.75 34.39 29.57
N LYS A 65 -11.37 33.83 30.72
CA LYS A 65 -10.20 34.28 31.52
C LYS A 65 -8.86 33.87 30.90
N TYR A 66 -8.83 32.87 30.01
CA TYR A 66 -7.63 32.35 29.37
C TYR A 66 -7.37 33.05 28.04
N LYS A 67 -7.29 34.39 28.04
CA LYS A 67 -7.10 35.18 26.81
C LYS A 67 -5.74 34.88 26.17
N GLY A 68 -5.76 34.53 24.88
CA GLY A 68 -4.56 34.30 24.08
C GLY A 68 -4.67 33.10 23.16
N SER A 69 -3.75 33.01 22.20
CA SER A 69 -3.63 31.88 21.29
C SER A 69 -2.23 31.31 21.32
N ALA A 70 -2.11 29.99 21.41
CA ALA A 70 -0.85 29.28 21.26
C ALA A 70 -0.91 28.39 20.02
N SER A 71 0.14 28.43 19.20
CA SER A 71 0.26 27.58 18.03
C SER A 71 1.46 26.65 18.16
N LYS A 72 1.28 25.40 17.75
CA LYS A 72 2.36 24.41 17.70
C LYS A 72 2.32 23.65 16.38
N THR A 73 3.48 23.52 15.75
CA THR A 73 3.62 22.76 14.50
C THR A 73 4.17 21.37 14.77
N PHE A 74 3.71 20.39 14.01
CA PHE A 74 4.26 19.04 14.02
C PHE A 74 4.40 18.49 12.60
N ALA A 75 5.34 17.56 12.41
CA ALA A 75 5.61 16.97 11.12
C ALA A 75 4.81 15.66 10.94
N ILE A 76 4.04 15.58 9.86
CA ILE A 76 3.36 14.36 9.41
C ILE A 76 4.30 13.63 8.46
N THR A 77 4.74 12.43 8.85
CA THR A 77 5.66 11.61 8.07
C THR A 77 4.93 10.58 7.21
N LYS A 78 5.58 10.17 6.11
CA LYS A 78 5.04 9.16 5.19
C LYS A 78 4.75 7.85 5.92
N ALA A 79 3.55 7.33 5.74
CA ALA A 79 3.17 6.01 6.24
C ALA A 79 3.84 4.90 5.41
N LYS A 80 4.07 3.73 6.02
CA LYS A 80 4.65 2.59 5.32
C LYS A 80 3.64 2.02 4.30
N ASN A 81 4.04 1.92 3.03
CA ASN A 81 3.25 1.18 2.06
C ASN A 81 3.46 -0.34 2.24
N THR A 82 2.39 -1.12 2.10
CA THR A 82 2.43 -2.58 2.25
C THR A 82 1.72 -3.26 1.09
N VAL A 83 2.34 -4.33 0.59
CA VAL A 83 1.77 -5.20 -0.43
C VAL A 83 1.82 -6.65 0.04
N ALA A 84 0.70 -7.35 -0.10
CA ALA A 84 0.55 -8.74 0.27
C ALA A 84 0.05 -9.56 -0.93
N SER A 85 0.52 -10.79 -1.06
CA SER A 85 0.09 -11.74 -2.09
C SER A 85 -0.62 -12.91 -1.43
N SER A 86 -1.72 -13.40 -2.01
CA SER A 86 -2.41 -14.59 -1.48
C SER A 86 -1.54 -15.85 -1.48
N LYS A 87 -0.52 -15.91 -2.34
CA LYS A 87 0.48 -16.99 -2.38
C LYS A 87 1.87 -16.44 -2.64
N ALA A 88 2.87 -16.92 -1.90
CA ALA A 88 4.28 -16.62 -2.15
C ALA A 88 4.85 -17.41 -3.35
N SER A 89 4.22 -18.53 -3.71
CA SER A 89 4.58 -19.30 -4.90
C SER A 89 3.36 -19.88 -5.61
N VAL A 90 3.47 -19.99 -6.94
CA VAL A 90 2.47 -20.65 -7.79
C VAL A 90 3.14 -21.84 -8.44
N LYS A 91 2.58 -23.04 -8.19
CA LYS A 91 2.99 -24.29 -8.83
C LYS A 91 1.88 -24.73 -9.78
N LYS A 92 2.20 -24.99 -11.04
CA LYS A 92 1.24 -25.53 -12.01
C LYS A 92 1.90 -26.59 -12.88
N ALA A 93 1.16 -27.64 -13.20
CA ALA A 93 1.62 -28.67 -14.12
C ALA A 93 0.79 -28.64 -15.41
N PHE A 94 1.45 -28.97 -16.53
CA PHE A 94 0.82 -29.17 -17.83
C PHE A 94 1.37 -30.45 -18.45
N GLU A 95 0.54 -31.17 -19.21
CA GLU A 95 1.00 -32.27 -20.05
C GLU A 95 1.67 -31.73 -21.33
N ALA A 96 2.75 -32.35 -21.80
CA ALA A 96 3.44 -31.90 -23.02
C ALA A 96 2.50 -31.86 -24.23
N LYS A 97 1.55 -32.81 -24.32
CA LYS A 97 0.51 -32.83 -25.37
C LYS A 97 -0.33 -31.54 -25.42
N ALA A 98 -0.64 -30.94 -24.27
CA ALA A 98 -1.43 -29.71 -24.18
C ALA A 98 -0.66 -28.48 -24.67
N LEU A 99 0.67 -28.53 -24.62
CA LEU A 99 1.59 -27.48 -25.06
C LEU A 99 2.01 -27.63 -26.52
N LYS A 100 1.94 -28.83 -27.12
CA LYS A 100 2.16 -29.04 -28.56
C LYS A 100 1.17 -28.21 -29.40
N LYS A 101 -0.11 -28.23 -29.04
CA LYS A 101 -1.18 -27.57 -29.80
C LYS A 101 -1.24 -26.06 -29.57
N LYS A 102 -1.05 -25.59 -28.33
CA LYS A 102 -1.15 -24.17 -27.98
C LYS A 102 -0.29 -23.78 -26.78
N ALA A 103 0.07 -22.50 -26.72
CA ALA A 103 0.66 -21.93 -25.51
C ALA A 103 -0.37 -21.96 -24.37
N GLN A 104 0.10 -22.20 -23.15
CA GLN A 104 -0.74 -22.20 -21.96
C GLN A 104 -0.44 -20.98 -21.09
N THR A 105 -1.33 -20.66 -20.16
CA THR A 105 -1.14 -19.56 -19.22
C THR A 105 -1.37 -20.00 -17.79
N VAL A 106 -0.61 -19.41 -16.87
CA VAL A 106 -0.74 -19.57 -15.43
C VAL A 106 -1.19 -18.23 -14.85
N ALA A 107 -2.29 -18.24 -14.10
CA ALA A 107 -2.77 -17.07 -13.38
C ALA A 107 -1.84 -16.73 -12.20
N LEU A 108 -1.66 -15.44 -11.95
CA LEU A 108 -0.92 -14.94 -10.81
C LEU A 108 -1.82 -14.86 -9.56
N PRO A 109 -1.26 -14.94 -8.35
CA PRO A 109 -2.06 -14.82 -7.14
C PRO A 109 -2.62 -13.41 -7.01
N LYS A 110 -3.75 -13.30 -6.30
CA LYS A 110 -4.32 -12.00 -5.95
C LYS A 110 -3.33 -11.24 -5.09
N VAL A 111 -3.12 -9.97 -5.42
CA VAL A 111 -2.27 -9.05 -4.67
C VAL A 111 -3.16 -7.98 -4.05
N ALA A 112 -3.05 -7.84 -2.73
CA ALA A 112 -3.68 -6.78 -1.97
C ALA A 112 -2.65 -5.69 -1.70
N ALA A 113 -2.98 -4.46 -2.12
CA ALA A 113 -2.24 -3.26 -1.78
C ALA A 113 -3.16 -2.38 -0.95
N LYS A 114 -2.66 -1.79 0.14
CA LYS A 114 -3.46 -0.84 0.93
C LYS A 114 -3.76 0.44 0.15
N PHE A 115 -2.79 0.91 -0.65
CA PHE A 115 -2.91 2.14 -1.42
C PHE A 115 -2.22 1.97 -2.78
N GLY A 116 -2.89 2.39 -3.86
CA GLY A 116 -2.37 2.30 -5.22
C GLY A 116 -2.59 0.94 -5.90
N LYS A 117 -2.32 0.91 -7.22
CA LYS A 117 -2.45 -0.30 -8.05
C LYS A 117 -1.14 -1.07 -8.09
N ALA A 118 -1.21 -2.39 -7.90
CA ALA A 118 -0.06 -3.28 -8.03
C ALA A 118 0.30 -3.51 -9.51
N THR A 119 1.58 -3.51 -9.79
CA THR A 119 2.16 -3.78 -11.11
C THR A 119 3.10 -4.99 -11.03
N TRP A 120 3.20 -5.75 -12.12
CA TRP A 120 4.03 -6.95 -12.16
C TRP A 120 5.28 -6.74 -13.00
N SER A 121 6.43 -7.16 -12.49
CA SER A 121 7.70 -7.17 -13.21
C SER A 121 8.43 -8.50 -13.05
N VAL A 122 9.31 -8.81 -13.99
CA VAL A 122 10.16 -10.01 -13.94
C VAL A 122 11.42 -9.68 -13.12
N LYS A 123 11.61 -10.36 -11.98
CA LYS A 123 12.84 -10.25 -11.18
C LYS A 123 13.90 -11.24 -11.63
N ALA A 124 13.50 -12.46 -11.98
CA ALA A 124 14.38 -13.45 -12.58
C ALA A 124 13.65 -14.20 -13.70
N LYS A 125 14.23 -14.18 -14.89
CA LYS A 125 13.71 -14.89 -16.07
C LYS A 125 13.90 -16.40 -15.89
N ASP A 126 13.05 -17.16 -16.57
CA ASP A 126 13.29 -18.59 -16.76
C ASP A 126 14.51 -18.77 -17.66
N LYS A 127 15.49 -19.58 -17.20
CA LYS A 127 16.76 -19.79 -17.91
C LYS A 127 16.54 -20.36 -19.31
N LYS A 128 15.52 -21.22 -19.48
CA LYS A 128 15.18 -21.87 -20.75
C LYS A 128 14.27 -20.99 -21.64
N LYS A 129 13.94 -19.76 -21.21
CA LYS A 129 13.07 -18.80 -21.89
C LYS A 129 11.70 -19.38 -22.31
N VAL A 130 11.20 -20.36 -21.56
CA VAL A 130 9.90 -20.99 -21.80
C VAL A 130 8.76 -20.20 -21.14
N LEU A 131 9.06 -19.52 -20.04
CA LEU A 131 8.09 -18.71 -19.30
C LEU A 131 8.24 -17.22 -19.61
N SER A 132 7.13 -16.52 -19.79
CA SER A 132 7.10 -15.08 -20.03
C SER A 132 5.91 -14.42 -19.32
N LEU A 133 6.07 -13.20 -18.81
CA LEU A 133 4.97 -12.40 -18.26
C LEU A 133 4.26 -11.67 -19.41
N LYS A 134 2.95 -11.88 -19.58
CA LYS A 134 2.14 -11.20 -20.60
C LYS A 134 0.74 -10.94 -20.07
N GLY A 135 0.32 -9.67 -20.03
CA GLY A 135 -1.03 -9.27 -19.59
C GLY A 135 -1.42 -9.74 -18.18
N GLY A 136 -0.50 -9.63 -17.20
CA GLY A 136 -0.77 -10.02 -15.82
C GLY A 136 -0.84 -11.55 -15.57
N LYS A 137 -0.48 -12.36 -16.57
CA LYS A 137 -0.42 -13.83 -16.49
C LYS A 137 0.96 -14.31 -16.94
N VAL A 138 1.34 -15.51 -16.52
CA VAL A 138 2.55 -16.16 -17.02
C VAL A 138 2.20 -17.05 -18.18
N ARG A 139 2.75 -16.77 -19.35
CA ARG A 139 2.62 -17.58 -20.55
C ARG A 139 3.72 -18.64 -20.59
N VAL A 140 3.32 -19.87 -20.88
CA VAL A 140 4.17 -21.03 -21.14
C VAL A 140 4.23 -21.22 -22.65
N LYS A 141 5.44 -21.21 -23.23
CA LYS A 141 5.65 -21.34 -24.68
C LYS A 141 5.07 -22.65 -25.21
N LYS A 142 4.47 -22.61 -26.42
CA LYS A 142 4.06 -23.83 -27.14
C LYS A 142 5.28 -24.72 -27.41
N GLY A 143 5.09 -26.04 -27.41
CA GLY A 143 6.15 -27.02 -27.65
C GLY A 143 7.19 -27.11 -26.54
N ALA A 144 6.91 -26.62 -25.32
CA ALA A 144 7.83 -26.79 -24.20
C ALA A 144 8.06 -28.28 -23.91
N LYS A 145 9.34 -28.68 -23.83
CA LYS A 145 9.75 -30.06 -23.54
C LYS A 145 9.44 -30.42 -22.08
N PRO A 146 9.28 -31.71 -21.74
CA PRO A 146 9.14 -32.16 -20.36
C PRO A 146 10.27 -31.64 -19.48
N GLY A 147 9.92 -31.22 -18.27
CA GLY A 147 10.86 -30.63 -17.32
C GLY A 147 10.25 -29.54 -16.46
N THR A 148 11.06 -28.96 -15.59
CA THR A 148 10.65 -27.90 -14.68
C THR A 148 11.24 -26.54 -15.12
N TYR A 149 10.39 -25.52 -15.08
CA TYR A 149 10.68 -24.15 -15.45
C TYR A 149 10.33 -23.22 -14.28
N THR A 150 11.19 -22.25 -13.99
CA THR A 150 11.01 -21.36 -12.84
C THR A 150 11.26 -19.91 -13.22
N MET A 151 10.42 -19.01 -12.72
CA MET A 151 10.64 -17.57 -12.81
C MET A 151 10.30 -16.90 -11.48
N LYS A 152 10.98 -15.79 -11.18
CA LYS A 152 10.65 -14.93 -10.04
C LYS A 152 10.05 -13.64 -10.58
N LEU A 153 8.85 -13.31 -10.11
CA LEU A 153 8.17 -12.06 -10.39
C LEU A 153 8.17 -11.20 -9.15
N VAL A 154 7.98 -9.90 -9.35
CA VAL A 154 7.73 -8.95 -8.27
C VAL A 154 6.42 -8.24 -8.54
N ALA A 155 5.55 -8.22 -7.53
CA ALA A 155 4.44 -7.30 -7.47
C ALA A 155 4.92 -6.02 -6.76
N SER A 156 4.84 -4.89 -7.45
CA SER A 156 5.30 -3.58 -6.96
C SER A 156 4.13 -2.60 -6.87
N VAL A 157 4.09 -1.84 -5.79
CA VAL A 157 3.18 -0.72 -5.59
C VAL A 157 4.03 0.53 -5.37
N LYS A 158 3.84 1.56 -6.21
CA LYS A 158 4.59 2.81 -6.08
C LYS A 158 4.21 3.53 -4.78
N GLY A 159 5.17 4.23 -4.18
CA GLY A 159 4.88 5.19 -3.12
C GLY A 159 4.02 6.33 -3.65
N THR A 160 3.32 7.01 -2.75
CA THR A 160 2.54 8.21 -3.06
C THR A 160 3.06 9.39 -2.23
N ALA A 161 2.41 10.55 -2.34
CA ALA A 161 2.70 11.70 -1.49
C ALA A 161 2.63 11.36 0.01
N ASN A 162 1.67 10.53 0.42
CA ASN A 162 1.41 10.19 1.82
C ASN A 162 1.99 8.84 2.27
N TYR A 163 2.30 7.95 1.33
CA TYR A 163 2.83 6.62 1.62
C TYR A 163 4.24 6.46 1.06
N GLY A 164 5.19 6.20 1.95
CA GLY A 164 6.61 6.15 1.68
C GLY A 164 7.04 4.82 1.08
N GLY A 165 8.00 4.92 0.15
CA GLY A 165 8.68 3.80 -0.49
C GLY A 165 7.80 3.01 -1.45
N ALA A 166 8.44 2.38 -2.45
CA ALA A 166 7.78 1.33 -3.20
C ALA A 166 7.63 0.08 -2.31
N ALA A 167 6.42 -0.44 -2.19
CA ALA A 167 6.20 -1.73 -1.53
C ALA A 167 6.32 -2.84 -2.56
N THR A 168 7.08 -3.89 -2.25
CA THR A 168 7.28 -5.02 -3.18
C THR A 168 7.07 -6.36 -2.50
N LYS A 169 6.57 -7.33 -3.27
CA LYS A 169 6.50 -8.74 -2.87
C LYS A 169 7.01 -9.61 -4.01
N ALA A 170 7.96 -10.49 -3.72
CA ALA A 170 8.44 -11.47 -4.68
C ALA A 170 7.51 -12.70 -4.70
N ILE A 171 7.20 -13.18 -5.89
CA ILE A 171 6.42 -14.40 -6.11
C ILE A 171 7.22 -15.33 -7.03
N THR A 172 7.34 -16.61 -6.64
CA THR A 172 7.99 -17.62 -7.48
C THR A 172 6.94 -18.41 -8.25
N VAL A 173 7.09 -18.49 -9.57
CA VAL A 173 6.24 -19.33 -10.42
C VAL A 173 7.06 -20.53 -10.88
N LYS A 174 6.57 -21.73 -10.57
CA LYS A 174 7.15 -23.02 -10.97
C LYS A 174 6.16 -23.75 -11.86
N VAL A 175 6.57 -24.04 -13.09
CA VAL A 175 5.80 -24.82 -14.04
C VAL A 175 6.49 -26.13 -14.32
N THR A 176 5.77 -27.24 -14.19
CA THR A 176 6.26 -28.58 -14.54
C THR A 176 5.53 -29.07 -15.78
N VAL A 177 6.28 -29.38 -16.82
CA VAL A 177 5.75 -30.05 -18.01
C VAL A 177 5.99 -31.54 -17.86
N LYS A 178 4.90 -32.30 -17.78
CA LYS A 178 4.92 -33.76 -17.72
C LYS A 178 5.01 -34.34 -19.13
N LYS A 179 5.46 -35.59 -19.23
CA LYS A 179 5.60 -36.31 -20.51
C LYS A 179 4.24 -36.43 -21.21
#